data_AF-A0A2T1D2R9-F1
#
_entry.id   AF-A0A2T1D2R9-F1
#
_cell.length_a   1.000
_cell.length_b   1.000
_cell.length_c   1.000
_cell.angle_alpha   90.00
_cell.angle_beta   90.00
_cell.angle_gamma   90.00
#
_symmetry.space_group_name_H-M   'P 1'
#
loop_
_entity.id
_entity.type
_entity.pdbx_description
1 polymer ?
#
loop_
_entity_poly.entity_id
_entity_poly.type
_entity_poly.pdbx_seq_one_letter_code
_entity_poly.pdbx_strand_id
1 'polypeptide(L)'
;MANYAIFDEKYYLSQYPWIQPAIDAGIVKSGREHFEKFGREGGLTKVSRYFDENAYLAGNTDLAPFVRTVNPNASFATGLDHFIQFGYDEGTRRTNVSPEYNESFYLANNSELQPFVQNGTFKSGYQHFVQFGAKEGRFGTSFFEPEYLKKNPDIVPFVNSGNLKTGREHYFNFGKNEPSRSATFVGSRSNDVLTGVGVGNTELVGVEVGITPNGNRQYESFGTNEFDVLTGSPGVDTFVLGVPATAGNVTATPLYLGNGQATIRNFNAVDDLIQLQGNSLSDGYNLTPVGNNLSIQRFGDVLGVIEGGGSLNLSFIQSNGNGTFAIG
;
A
#
# COMPACT_ATOMS: atom_id res chain seq x y z
N MET A 1 -5.24 14.92 -26.59
CA MET A 1 -3.79 14.94 -26.88
C MET A 1 -3.18 13.85 -26.01
N ALA A 2 -2.23 13.04 -26.50
CA ALA A 2 -1.68 11.96 -25.67
C ALA A 2 -0.97 12.52 -24.43
N ASN A 3 -1.24 11.94 -23.26
CA ASN A 3 -0.67 12.30 -21.97
C ASN A 3 0.32 11.22 -21.54
N TYR A 4 1.60 11.59 -21.49
CA TYR A 4 2.70 10.70 -21.14
C TYR A 4 3.25 10.98 -19.74
N ALA A 5 2.46 11.56 -18.82
CA ALA A 5 2.89 11.85 -17.46
C ALA A 5 3.40 10.62 -16.69
N ILE A 6 2.93 9.43 -17.07
CA ILE A 6 3.36 8.15 -16.49
C ILE A 6 4.77 7.74 -16.90
N PHE A 7 5.30 8.27 -18.01
CA PHE A 7 6.53 7.78 -18.62
C PHE A 7 7.75 8.05 -17.74
N ASP A 8 8.44 6.99 -17.34
CA ASP A 8 9.72 7.02 -16.61
C ASP A 8 10.84 6.60 -17.55
N GLU A 9 11.65 7.57 -17.96
CA GLU A 9 12.78 7.39 -18.88
C GLU A 9 13.77 6.33 -18.40
N LYS A 10 14.13 6.37 -17.11
CA LYS A 10 15.14 5.46 -16.55
C LYS A 10 14.60 4.04 -16.51
N TYR A 11 13.35 3.89 -16.08
CA TYR A 11 12.68 2.58 -16.05
C TYR A 11 12.50 2.02 -17.47
N TYR A 12 12.05 2.84 -18.42
CA TYR A 12 11.86 2.40 -19.79
C TYR A 12 13.17 1.88 -20.42
N LEU A 13 14.28 2.60 -20.26
CA LEU A 13 15.59 2.18 -20.76
C LEU A 13 16.14 0.95 -20.03
N SER A 14 15.83 0.76 -18.74
CA SER A 14 16.21 -0.48 -18.04
C SER A 14 15.43 -1.69 -18.56
N GLN A 15 14.20 -1.49 -19.02
CA GLN A 15 13.36 -2.56 -19.58
C GLN A 15 13.66 -2.84 -21.06
N TYR A 16 14.16 -1.84 -21.78
CA TYR A 16 14.50 -1.93 -23.21
C TYR A 16 15.92 -1.41 -23.49
N PRO A 17 16.97 -2.05 -22.94
CA PRO A 17 18.35 -1.56 -23.02
C PRO A 17 18.89 -1.50 -24.45
N TRP A 18 18.29 -2.23 -25.39
CA TRP A 18 18.62 -2.20 -26.82
C TRP A 18 18.31 -0.87 -27.50
N ILE A 19 17.62 0.06 -26.82
CA ILE A 19 17.36 1.41 -27.32
C ILE A 19 18.59 2.32 -27.16
N GLN A 20 19.47 2.04 -26.18
CA GLN A 20 20.61 2.90 -25.85
C GLN A 20 21.52 3.20 -27.06
N PRO A 21 21.90 2.21 -27.90
CA PRO A 21 22.71 2.48 -29.09
C PRO A 21 22.04 3.45 -30.09
N ALA A 22 20.71 3.47 -30.18
CA ALA A 22 19.99 4.41 -31.05
C ALA A 22 20.00 5.84 -30.50
N ILE A 23 20.03 5.98 -29.16
CA ILE A 23 20.21 7.27 -28.49
C ILE A 23 21.66 7.77 -28.70
N ASP A 24 22.64 6.90 -28.47
CA ASP A 24 24.07 7.24 -28.62
C ASP A 24 24.42 7.64 -30.06
N ALA A 25 23.79 6.98 -31.04
CA ALA A 25 23.93 7.31 -32.46
C ALA A 25 23.13 8.54 -32.91
N GLY A 26 22.33 9.15 -32.02
CA GLY A 26 21.51 10.33 -32.33
C GLY A 26 20.32 10.06 -33.24
N ILE A 27 19.91 8.79 -33.41
CA ILE A 27 18.73 8.40 -34.21
C ILE A 27 17.43 8.83 -33.50
N VAL A 28 17.44 8.76 -32.17
CA VAL A 28 16.42 9.29 -31.26
C VAL A 28 17.12 10.06 -30.15
N LYS A 29 16.50 11.08 -29.57
CA LYS A 29 17.08 11.93 -28.51
C LYS A 29 16.89 11.36 -27.11
N SER A 30 15.91 10.48 -26.93
CA SER A 30 15.58 9.86 -25.64
C SER A 30 14.76 8.58 -25.83
N GLY A 31 14.66 7.78 -24.77
CA GLY A 31 13.72 6.67 -24.65
C GLY A 31 12.28 7.13 -24.82
N ARG A 32 11.93 8.32 -24.32
CA ARG A 32 10.62 8.92 -24.58
C ARG A 32 10.35 9.18 -26.06
N GLU A 33 11.29 9.79 -26.78
CA GLU A 33 11.12 9.99 -28.23
C GLU A 33 10.99 8.66 -28.97
N HIS A 34 11.78 7.66 -28.58
CA HIS A 34 11.64 6.30 -29.11
C HIS A 34 10.25 5.72 -28.85
N PHE A 35 9.73 5.85 -27.63
CA PHE A 35 8.39 5.36 -27.29
C PHE A 35 7.31 6.08 -28.09
N GLU A 36 7.36 7.40 -28.19
CA GLU A 36 6.38 8.20 -28.93
C GLU A 36 6.35 7.88 -30.43
N LYS A 37 7.52 7.67 -31.05
CA LYS A 37 7.64 7.38 -32.48
C LYS A 37 7.41 5.91 -32.84
N PHE A 38 7.86 4.99 -31.99
CA PHE A 38 7.94 3.56 -32.32
C PHE A 38 7.33 2.69 -31.24
N GLY A 39 7.71 2.89 -29.98
CA GLY A 39 7.37 1.97 -28.90
C GLY A 39 5.87 1.85 -28.62
N ARG A 40 5.11 2.94 -28.73
CA ARG A 40 3.66 2.96 -28.50
C ARG A 40 2.93 2.02 -29.46
N GLU A 41 3.14 2.18 -30.76
CA GLU A 41 2.54 1.32 -31.79
C GLU A 41 3.17 -0.08 -31.81
N GLY A 42 4.45 -0.19 -31.44
CA GLY A 42 5.20 -1.44 -31.34
C GLY A 42 4.87 -2.29 -30.11
N GLY A 43 3.94 -1.86 -29.26
CA GLY A 43 3.45 -2.64 -28.12
C GLY A 43 4.38 -2.65 -26.89
N LEU A 44 5.25 -1.65 -26.74
CA LEU A 44 6.17 -1.56 -25.60
C LEU A 44 5.49 -0.94 -24.38
N THR A 45 4.95 -1.78 -23.50
CA THR A 45 4.10 -1.32 -22.38
C THR A 45 4.85 -0.98 -21.09
N LYS A 46 6.14 -1.35 -20.98
CA LYS A 46 6.91 -1.17 -19.73
C LYS A 46 7.49 0.25 -19.64
N VAL A 47 6.62 1.25 -19.59
CA VAL A 47 7.00 2.68 -19.54
C VAL A 47 7.19 3.21 -18.13
N SER A 48 6.70 2.50 -17.11
CA SER A 48 6.81 2.90 -15.71
C SER A 48 6.54 1.74 -14.77
N ARG A 49 7.03 1.90 -13.55
CA ARG A 49 6.82 1.07 -12.38
C ARG A 49 5.34 0.93 -12.02
N TYR A 50 4.54 1.95 -12.36
CA TYR A 50 3.14 2.09 -11.94
C TYR A 50 2.12 1.76 -13.03
N PHE A 51 2.54 1.19 -14.16
CA PHE A 51 1.65 0.64 -15.19
C PHE A 51 1.89 -0.86 -15.36
N ASP A 52 0.82 -1.64 -15.42
CA ASP A 52 0.86 -3.04 -15.77
C ASP A 52 -0.25 -3.34 -16.78
N GLU A 53 0.15 -3.71 -18.00
CA GLU A 53 -0.78 -3.97 -19.12
C GLU A 53 -1.81 -5.04 -18.76
N ASN A 54 -1.37 -6.13 -18.12
CA ASN A 54 -2.24 -7.25 -17.80
C ASN A 54 -3.24 -6.86 -16.71
N ALA A 55 -2.78 -6.17 -15.66
CA ALA A 55 -3.66 -5.68 -14.60
C ALA A 55 -4.66 -4.64 -15.15
N TYR A 56 -4.20 -3.74 -16.02
CA TYR A 56 -5.06 -2.74 -16.64
C TYR A 56 -6.16 -3.36 -17.49
N LEU A 57 -5.83 -4.32 -18.36
CA LEU A 57 -6.84 -5.01 -19.18
C LEU A 57 -7.77 -5.88 -18.34
N ALA A 58 -7.26 -6.56 -17.31
CA ALA A 58 -8.07 -7.37 -16.39
C ALA A 58 -9.08 -6.51 -15.60
N GLY A 59 -8.66 -5.31 -15.18
CA GLY A 59 -9.53 -4.35 -14.50
C GLY A 59 -10.48 -3.57 -15.42
N ASN A 60 -10.26 -3.60 -16.73
CA ASN A 60 -10.99 -2.85 -17.75
C ASN A 60 -11.40 -3.75 -18.90
N THR A 61 -12.20 -4.78 -18.61
CA THR A 61 -12.61 -5.79 -19.60
C THR A 61 -13.41 -5.21 -20.77
N ASP A 62 -13.99 -4.02 -20.60
CA ASP A 62 -14.64 -3.25 -21.67
C ASP A 62 -13.67 -2.79 -22.78
N LEU A 63 -12.36 -2.77 -22.51
CA LEU A 63 -11.32 -2.40 -23.48
C LEU A 63 -10.86 -3.55 -24.37
N ALA A 64 -11.17 -4.80 -24.01
CA ALA A 64 -10.71 -5.98 -24.74
C ALA A 64 -10.99 -5.93 -26.27
N PRO A 65 -12.15 -5.46 -26.76
CA PRO A 65 -12.40 -5.35 -28.20
C PRO A 65 -11.57 -4.28 -28.91
N PHE A 66 -11.01 -3.32 -28.17
CA PHE A 66 -10.36 -2.12 -28.70
C PHE A 66 -8.82 -2.17 -28.67
N VAL A 67 -8.22 -3.23 -28.11
CA VAL A 67 -6.78 -3.35 -27.91
C VAL A 67 -6.18 -4.52 -28.73
N ARG A 68 -5.10 -4.25 -29.50
CA ARG A 68 -4.48 -5.22 -30.42
C ARG A 68 -3.81 -6.42 -29.77
N THR A 69 -3.38 -6.31 -28.53
CA THR A 69 -2.88 -7.47 -27.75
C THR A 69 -3.96 -8.51 -27.48
N VAL A 70 -5.25 -8.16 -27.65
CA VAL A 70 -6.41 -9.05 -27.49
C VAL A 70 -7.17 -9.26 -28.82
N ASN A 71 -7.40 -8.18 -29.57
CA ASN A 71 -8.06 -8.18 -30.88
C ASN A 71 -7.15 -7.54 -31.95
N PRO A 72 -6.47 -8.32 -32.81
CA PRO A 72 -5.47 -7.82 -33.75
C PRO A 72 -5.92 -6.70 -34.70
N ASN A 73 -7.22 -6.55 -34.94
CA ASN A 73 -7.79 -5.52 -35.82
C ASN A 73 -8.18 -4.22 -35.09
N ALA A 74 -7.86 -4.12 -33.80
CA ALA A 74 -8.34 -3.03 -32.97
C ALA A 74 -7.52 -1.73 -33.09
N SER A 75 -8.11 -0.62 -32.66
CA SER A 75 -7.55 0.72 -32.82
C SER A 75 -6.32 0.98 -31.96
N PHE A 76 -6.33 0.52 -30.71
CA PHE A 76 -5.21 0.74 -29.78
C PHE A 76 -4.18 -0.36 -29.89
N ALA A 77 -2.89 0.00 -29.88
CA ALA A 77 -1.82 -0.99 -29.86
C ALA A 77 -1.88 -1.88 -28.61
N THR A 78 -2.13 -1.25 -27.47
CA THR A 78 -2.07 -1.83 -26.12
C THR A 78 -3.09 -1.13 -25.21
N GLY A 79 -3.34 -1.69 -24.03
CA GLY A 79 -4.06 -1.01 -22.96
C GLY A 79 -3.33 0.26 -22.52
N LEU A 80 -2.00 0.26 -22.49
CA LEU A 80 -1.21 1.48 -22.27
C LEU A 80 -1.53 2.57 -23.30
N ASP A 81 -1.59 2.22 -24.58
CA ASP A 81 -1.90 3.16 -25.66
C ASP A 81 -3.27 3.82 -25.47
N HIS A 82 -4.28 3.03 -25.09
CA HIS A 82 -5.56 3.59 -24.66
C HIS A 82 -5.39 4.51 -23.43
N PHE A 83 -4.68 4.06 -22.39
CA PHE A 83 -4.54 4.80 -21.13
C PHE A 83 -3.91 6.20 -21.33
N ILE A 84 -2.85 6.30 -22.12
CA ILE A 84 -2.20 7.59 -22.40
C ILE A 84 -3.05 8.50 -23.30
N GLN A 85 -3.93 7.95 -24.14
CA GLN A 85 -4.79 8.75 -25.00
C GLN A 85 -6.08 9.21 -24.30
N PHE A 86 -6.67 8.36 -23.45
CA PHE A 86 -8.01 8.56 -22.87
C PHE A 86 -8.07 8.30 -21.37
N GLY A 87 -7.26 7.38 -20.85
CA GLY A 87 -7.40 6.87 -19.49
C GLY A 87 -7.29 7.92 -18.39
N TYR A 88 -6.43 8.93 -18.57
CA TYR A 88 -6.39 10.08 -17.65
C TYR A 88 -7.70 10.86 -17.60
N ASP A 89 -8.31 11.13 -18.76
CA ASP A 89 -9.53 11.93 -18.85
C ASP A 89 -10.78 11.17 -18.40
N GLU A 90 -10.78 9.84 -18.56
CA GLU A 90 -11.81 8.95 -18.01
C GLU A 90 -11.73 8.81 -16.48
N GLY A 91 -10.66 9.32 -15.85
CA GLY A 91 -10.55 9.48 -14.41
C GLY A 91 -10.63 8.16 -13.63
N THR A 92 -11.43 8.15 -12.55
CA THR A 92 -11.53 7.01 -11.62
C THR A 92 -11.89 5.68 -12.29
N ARG A 93 -12.58 5.70 -13.45
CA ARG A 93 -12.90 4.51 -14.25
C ARG A 93 -11.66 3.73 -14.70
N ARG A 94 -10.51 4.39 -14.86
CA ARG A 94 -9.27 3.81 -15.43
C ARG A 94 -8.11 3.77 -14.44
N THR A 95 -8.39 3.73 -13.14
CA THR A 95 -7.36 3.76 -12.08
C THR A 95 -6.85 2.38 -11.66
N ASN A 96 -7.50 1.30 -12.11
CA ASN A 96 -7.00 -0.08 -11.97
C ASN A 96 -5.83 -0.34 -12.94
N VAL A 97 -4.69 0.29 -12.69
CA VAL A 97 -3.54 0.40 -13.61
C VAL A 97 -2.40 -0.56 -13.31
N SER A 98 -2.20 -0.92 -12.04
CA SER A 98 -1.21 -1.90 -11.62
C SER A 98 -1.50 -2.35 -10.19
N PRO A 99 -0.92 -3.48 -9.74
CA PRO A 99 -0.95 -3.87 -8.33
C PRO A 99 -0.25 -2.87 -7.40
N GLU A 100 0.58 -1.98 -7.94
CA GLU A 100 1.39 -1.01 -7.20
C GLU A 100 0.62 0.26 -6.81
N TYR A 101 -0.68 0.31 -7.12
CA TYR A 101 -1.53 1.45 -6.84
C TYR A 101 -2.98 1.02 -6.56
N ASN A 102 -3.61 1.65 -5.58
CA ASN A 102 -5.00 1.50 -5.22
C ASN A 102 -5.61 2.89 -5.01
N GLU A 103 -6.57 3.26 -5.86
CA GLU A 103 -7.19 4.60 -5.85
C GLU A 103 -7.88 4.92 -4.52
N SER A 104 -8.68 3.98 -4.01
CA SER A 104 -9.44 4.17 -2.77
C SER A 104 -8.50 4.39 -1.58
N PHE A 105 -7.49 3.54 -1.44
CA PHE A 105 -6.47 3.68 -0.40
C PHE A 105 -5.72 5.00 -0.54
N TYR A 106 -5.22 5.31 -1.74
CA TYR A 106 -4.42 6.50 -1.95
C TYR A 106 -5.21 7.78 -1.63
N LEU A 107 -6.46 7.88 -2.05
CA LEU A 107 -7.28 9.05 -1.73
C LEU A 107 -7.73 9.12 -0.26
N ALA A 108 -7.86 7.99 0.43
CA ALA A 108 -8.17 7.96 1.86
C ALA A 108 -6.95 8.34 2.73
N ASN A 109 -5.75 7.85 2.38
CA ASN A 109 -4.47 8.17 3.02
C ASN A 109 -3.92 9.55 2.58
N ASN A 110 -4.61 10.25 1.68
CA ASN A 110 -4.21 11.58 1.21
C ASN A 110 -5.47 12.43 1.07
N SER A 111 -6.24 12.51 2.15
CA SER A 111 -7.57 13.12 2.20
C SER A 111 -7.57 14.60 1.79
N GLU A 112 -6.44 15.29 1.89
CA GLU A 112 -6.26 16.65 1.41
C GLU A 112 -6.35 16.77 -0.12
N LEU A 113 -6.21 15.67 -0.86
CA LEU A 113 -6.36 15.63 -2.32
C LEU A 113 -7.83 15.61 -2.76
N GLN A 114 -8.76 15.24 -1.87
CA GLN A 114 -10.18 15.09 -2.20
C GLN A 114 -10.77 16.34 -2.87
N PRO A 115 -10.56 17.58 -2.36
CA PRO A 115 -11.10 18.77 -3.01
C PRO A 115 -10.52 19.01 -4.42
N PHE A 116 -9.26 18.63 -4.66
CA PHE A 116 -8.59 18.79 -5.96
C PHE A 116 -9.06 17.78 -7.00
N VAL A 117 -9.48 16.59 -6.56
CA VAL A 117 -10.13 15.62 -7.44
C VAL A 117 -11.57 16.07 -7.75
N GLN A 118 -12.31 16.50 -6.74
CA GLN A 118 -13.70 16.94 -6.88
C GLN A 118 -13.85 18.19 -7.77
N ASN A 119 -12.92 19.14 -7.68
CA ASN A 119 -12.93 20.34 -8.53
C ASN A 119 -12.30 20.12 -9.92
N GLY A 120 -11.82 18.91 -10.22
CA GLY A 120 -11.26 18.54 -11.51
C GLY A 120 -9.83 19.01 -11.78
N THR A 121 -9.11 19.51 -10.77
CA THR A 121 -7.65 19.80 -10.87
C THR A 121 -6.90 18.52 -11.21
N PHE A 122 -7.26 17.42 -10.55
CA PHE A 122 -6.88 16.06 -10.93
C PHE A 122 -8.14 15.28 -11.32
N LYS A 123 -8.03 14.44 -12.35
CA LYS A 123 -9.09 13.52 -12.79
C LYS A 123 -9.21 12.30 -11.87
N SER A 124 -8.15 11.99 -11.14
CA SER A 124 -8.06 10.88 -10.18
C SER A 124 -6.89 11.10 -9.22
N GLY A 125 -6.89 10.39 -8.10
CA GLY A 125 -5.72 10.25 -7.23
C GLY A 125 -4.54 9.69 -8.00
N TYR A 126 -4.78 8.78 -8.95
CA TYR A 126 -3.71 8.18 -9.74
C TYR A 126 -2.96 9.21 -10.56
N GLN A 127 -3.67 10.17 -11.16
CA GLN A 127 -3.05 11.28 -11.87
C GLN A 127 -2.12 12.09 -10.94
N HIS A 128 -2.57 12.41 -9.73
CA HIS A 128 -1.74 13.08 -8.74
C HIS A 128 -0.52 12.22 -8.36
N PHE A 129 -0.72 10.92 -8.12
CA PHE A 129 0.34 10.00 -7.72
C PHE A 129 1.48 9.93 -8.74
N VAL A 130 1.17 9.75 -10.03
CA VAL A 130 2.21 9.65 -11.07
C VAL A 130 2.91 10.97 -11.34
N GLN A 131 2.21 12.11 -11.20
CA GLN A 131 2.79 13.42 -11.46
C GLN A 131 3.64 13.94 -10.29
N PHE A 132 3.16 13.71 -9.06
CA PHE A 132 3.69 14.30 -7.83
C PHE A 132 3.93 13.26 -6.74
N GLY A 133 2.91 12.49 -6.38
CA GLY A 133 2.91 11.67 -5.15
C GLY A 133 4.10 10.73 -5.00
N ALA A 134 4.47 10.00 -6.06
CA ALA A 134 5.62 9.10 -6.01
C ALA A 134 6.95 9.85 -5.72
N LYS A 135 7.11 11.09 -6.21
CA LYS A 135 8.28 11.94 -5.94
C LYS A 135 8.24 12.57 -4.55
N GLU A 136 7.05 12.76 -4.00
CA GLU A 136 6.82 13.22 -2.63
C GLU A 136 7.04 12.11 -1.59
N GLY A 137 7.31 10.87 -2.03
CA GLY A 137 7.48 9.71 -1.14
C GLY A 137 6.16 9.11 -0.66
N ARG A 138 5.03 9.51 -1.25
CA ARG A 138 3.73 8.87 -1.00
C ARG A 138 3.71 7.47 -1.62
N PHE A 139 2.94 6.57 -1.03
CA PHE A 139 2.82 5.18 -1.46
C PHE A 139 1.36 4.87 -1.83
N GLY A 140 1.19 4.00 -2.83
CA GLY A 140 -0.10 3.80 -3.50
C GLY A 140 -1.00 2.70 -2.93
N THR A 141 -0.55 1.96 -1.91
CA THR A 141 -1.28 0.77 -1.39
C THR A 141 -1.11 0.64 0.12
N SER A 142 -1.92 -0.20 0.77
CA SER A 142 -1.75 -0.51 2.19
C SER A 142 -0.42 -1.17 2.55
N PHE A 143 0.36 -1.70 1.60
CA PHE A 143 1.72 -2.18 1.87
C PHE A 143 2.65 -0.99 2.13
N PHE A 144 3.24 -0.93 3.32
CA PHE A 144 4.09 0.18 3.74
C PHE A 144 5.52 0.05 3.19
N GLU A 145 5.64 0.31 1.89
CA GLU A 145 6.88 0.16 1.12
C GLU A 145 8.08 0.94 1.70
N PRO A 146 7.97 2.20 2.17
CA PRO A 146 9.12 2.94 2.68
C PRO A 146 9.84 2.21 3.82
N GLU A 147 9.07 1.60 4.72
CA GLU A 147 9.65 0.82 5.81
C GLU A 147 10.22 -0.51 5.32
N TYR A 148 9.52 -1.18 4.40
CA TYR A 148 10.03 -2.41 3.80
C TYR A 148 11.40 -2.19 3.15
N LEU A 149 11.59 -1.13 2.36
CA LEU A 149 12.87 -0.81 1.75
C LEU A 149 13.95 -0.46 2.78
N LYS A 150 13.58 0.22 3.87
CA LYS A 150 14.50 0.54 4.98
C LYS A 150 15.00 -0.71 5.69
N LYS A 151 14.14 -1.70 5.90
CA LYS A 151 14.48 -2.99 6.52
C LYS A 151 15.22 -3.95 5.58
N ASN A 152 15.11 -3.75 4.27
CA ASN A 152 15.67 -4.63 3.24
C ASN A 152 16.58 -3.86 2.27
N PRO A 153 17.73 -3.33 2.75
CA PRO A 153 18.63 -2.51 1.93
C PRO A 153 19.25 -3.28 0.76
N ASP A 154 19.26 -4.61 0.82
CA ASP A 154 19.77 -5.49 -0.23
C ASP A 154 18.96 -5.43 -1.53
N ILE A 155 17.67 -5.09 -1.47
CA ILE A 155 16.81 -4.99 -2.67
C ILE A 155 16.77 -3.58 -3.27
N VAL A 156 17.18 -2.57 -2.52
CA VAL A 156 17.14 -1.15 -2.93
C VAL A 156 17.88 -0.90 -4.25
N PRO A 157 19.07 -1.49 -4.53
CA PRO A 157 19.72 -1.33 -5.82
C PRO A 157 18.89 -1.82 -7.02
N PHE A 158 18.13 -2.90 -6.86
CA PHE A 158 17.30 -3.48 -7.92
C PHE A 158 16.03 -2.67 -8.17
N VAL A 159 15.46 -2.07 -7.12
CA VAL A 159 14.42 -1.05 -7.27
C VAL A 159 15.04 0.17 -7.97
N ASN A 160 16.16 0.69 -7.51
CA ASN A 160 16.77 1.87 -8.11
C ASN A 160 17.18 1.69 -9.59
N SER A 161 17.56 0.48 -10.01
CA SER A 161 17.91 0.15 -11.39
C SER A 161 16.69 -0.11 -12.28
N GLY A 162 15.49 -0.27 -11.70
CA GLY A 162 14.26 -0.63 -12.42
C GLY A 162 14.14 -2.13 -12.75
N ASN A 163 15.03 -2.97 -12.21
CA ASN A 163 14.92 -4.44 -12.30
C ASN A 163 13.73 -4.96 -11.49
N LEU A 164 13.40 -4.27 -10.40
CA LEU A 164 12.16 -4.42 -9.65
C LEU A 164 11.35 -3.11 -9.78
N LYS A 165 10.04 -3.22 -9.97
CA LYS A 165 9.10 -2.09 -9.97
C LYS A 165 9.15 -1.39 -8.61
N THR A 166 8.99 -2.15 -7.52
CA THR A 166 8.81 -1.63 -6.15
C THR A 166 9.30 -2.66 -5.13
N GLY A 167 9.49 -2.25 -3.88
CA GLY A 167 9.66 -3.17 -2.75
C GLY A 167 8.43 -4.05 -2.53
N ARG A 168 7.24 -3.55 -2.89
CA ARG A 168 6.01 -4.34 -2.87
C ARG A 168 6.06 -5.50 -3.88
N GLU A 169 6.51 -5.26 -5.12
CA GLU A 169 6.71 -6.32 -6.11
C GLU A 169 7.64 -7.40 -5.56
N HIS A 170 8.76 -7.00 -4.94
CA HIS A 170 9.66 -7.95 -4.30
C HIS A 170 8.95 -8.79 -3.23
N TYR A 171 8.24 -8.15 -2.30
CA TYR A 171 7.58 -8.87 -1.21
C TYR A 171 6.55 -9.86 -1.72
N PHE A 172 5.66 -9.45 -2.63
CA PHE A 172 4.58 -10.30 -3.11
C PHE A 172 5.04 -11.46 -4.01
N ASN A 173 6.18 -11.32 -4.68
CA ASN A 173 6.76 -12.37 -5.53
C ASN A 173 7.73 -13.29 -4.77
N PHE A 174 8.48 -12.73 -3.83
CA PHE A 174 9.56 -13.44 -3.13
C PHE A 174 9.40 -13.33 -1.61
N GLY A 175 9.42 -12.10 -1.08
CA GLY A 175 9.59 -11.86 0.36
C GLY A 175 8.53 -12.49 1.26
N LYS A 176 7.28 -12.63 0.81
CA LYS A 176 6.22 -13.30 1.57
C LYS A 176 6.55 -14.77 1.89
N ASN A 177 7.44 -15.41 1.12
CA ASN A 177 7.86 -16.79 1.35
C ASN A 177 9.19 -16.89 2.11
N GLU A 178 9.79 -15.75 2.49
CA GLU A 178 11.06 -15.67 3.21
C GLU A 178 10.77 -15.35 4.69
N PRO A 179 10.99 -16.27 5.65
CA PRO A 179 10.70 -16.03 7.06
C PRO A 179 11.44 -14.82 7.67
N SER A 180 12.58 -14.44 7.08
CA SER A 180 13.36 -13.28 7.50
C SER A 180 12.82 -11.94 7.00
N ARG A 181 11.84 -11.93 6.08
CA ARG A 181 11.24 -10.70 5.58
C ARG A 181 9.97 -10.40 6.34
N SER A 182 9.93 -9.22 6.93
CA SER A 182 8.74 -8.70 7.58
C SER A 182 8.02 -7.69 6.69
N ALA A 183 6.70 -7.60 6.82
CA ALA A 183 5.89 -6.58 6.16
C ALA A 183 5.02 -5.83 7.16
N THR A 184 4.75 -4.57 6.85
CA THR A 184 3.77 -3.76 7.58
C THR A 184 2.68 -3.37 6.59
N PHE A 185 1.43 -3.59 6.99
CA PHE A 185 0.25 -3.14 6.28
C PHE A 185 -0.43 -2.05 7.10
N VAL A 186 -0.75 -0.94 6.44
CA VAL A 186 -1.32 0.26 7.05
C VAL A 186 -2.67 0.58 6.40
N GLY A 187 -3.61 1.09 7.18
CA GLY A 187 -4.88 1.59 6.71
C GLY A 187 -4.84 3.09 6.46
N SER A 188 -5.98 3.74 6.64
CA SER A 188 -6.27 5.09 6.20
C SER A 188 -7.11 5.85 7.25
N ARG A 189 -7.75 6.97 6.88
CA ARG A 189 -8.75 7.65 7.72
C ARG A 189 -10.17 7.13 7.47
N SER A 190 -10.30 5.85 7.18
CA SER A 190 -11.57 5.23 6.79
C SER A 190 -11.61 3.79 7.26
N ASN A 191 -12.74 3.11 7.05
CA ASN A 191 -12.87 1.71 7.41
C ASN A 191 -12.08 0.83 6.42
N ASP A 192 -11.05 0.18 6.91
CA ASP A 192 -10.10 -0.59 6.12
C ASP A 192 -10.27 -2.10 6.30
N VAL A 193 -9.95 -2.85 5.24
CA VAL A 193 -9.80 -4.31 5.30
C VAL A 193 -8.36 -4.64 4.95
N LEU A 194 -7.58 -4.98 5.97
CA LEU A 194 -6.19 -5.38 5.85
C LEU A 194 -6.07 -6.89 5.99
N THR A 195 -5.35 -7.51 5.06
CA THR A 195 -5.03 -8.93 5.12
C THR A 195 -3.52 -9.08 5.04
N GLY A 196 -2.92 -9.53 6.14
CA GLY A 196 -1.54 -9.93 6.21
C GLY A 196 -1.26 -11.09 5.24
N VAL A 197 -0.07 -11.09 4.64
CA VAL A 197 0.38 -12.18 3.79
C VAL A 197 1.83 -12.49 4.06
N GLY A 198 2.17 -13.77 4.01
CA GLY A 198 3.53 -14.26 4.13
C GLY A 198 3.78 -15.12 5.35
N VAL A 199 4.98 -15.68 5.44
CA VAL A 199 5.40 -16.62 6.50
C VAL A 199 6.35 -15.98 7.52
N GLY A 200 6.80 -14.74 7.27
CA GLY A 200 7.58 -13.94 8.21
C GLY A 200 6.69 -13.13 9.13
N ASN A 201 7.28 -12.15 9.82
CA ASN A 201 6.51 -11.28 10.73
C ASN A 201 5.67 -10.28 9.94
N THR A 202 4.39 -10.16 10.26
CA THR A 202 3.49 -9.16 9.67
C THR A 202 2.96 -8.22 10.74
N GLU A 203 3.01 -6.92 10.49
CA GLU A 203 2.39 -5.91 11.35
C GLU A 203 1.16 -5.33 10.65
N LEU A 204 0.03 -5.27 11.35
CA LEU A 204 -1.25 -4.77 10.86
C LEU A 204 -1.64 -3.53 11.67
N VAL A 205 -1.66 -2.38 11.00
CA VAL A 205 -2.02 -1.07 11.57
C VAL A 205 -3.22 -0.54 10.80
N GLY A 206 -4.44 -0.57 11.34
CA GLY A 206 -5.62 -0.16 10.56
C GLY A 206 -5.76 1.34 10.33
N VAL A 207 -4.93 2.16 10.96
CA VAL A 207 -4.98 3.63 10.85
C VAL A 207 -3.99 4.18 9.81
N GLU A 208 -4.18 5.45 9.44
CA GLU A 208 -3.30 6.16 8.50
C GLU A 208 -1.88 6.32 9.07
N VAL A 209 -0.91 5.92 8.24
CA VAL A 209 0.52 6.02 8.56
C VAL A 209 1.25 6.76 7.45
N GLY A 210 1.99 7.80 7.84
CA GLY A 210 2.85 8.58 6.98
C GLY A 210 4.33 8.37 7.26
N ILE A 211 5.14 9.15 6.56
CA ILE A 211 6.59 9.25 6.78
C ILE A 211 6.97 10.71 6.99
N THR A 212 7.77 10.95 8.03
CA THR A 212 8.43 12.24 8.23
C THR A 212 9.46 12.50 7.12
N PRO A 213 9.92 13.76 6.94
CA PRO A 213 11.01 14.08 6.02
C PRO A 213 12.31 13.29 6.25
N ASN A 214 12.51 12.75 7.47
CA ASN A 214 13.66 11.92 7.83
C ASN A 214 13.44 10.42 7.57
N GLY A 215 12.33 10.02 6.95
CA GLY A 215 12.01 8.63 6.64
C GLY A 215 11.65 7.79 7.88
N ASN A 216 11.13 8.43 8.93
CA ASN A 216 10.59 7.75 10.10
C ASN A 216 9.06 7.73 10.04
N ARG A 217 8.49 6.61 10.50
CA ARG A 217 7.04 6.40 10.62
C ARG A 217 6.40 7.54 11.43
N GLN A 218 5.26 8.02 10.97
CA GLN A 218 4.38 8.95 11.66
C GLN A 218 2.95 8.43 11.60
N TYR A 219 2.22 8.49 12.71
CA TYR A 219 0.79 8.15 12.74
C TYR A 219 0.00 9.43 12.46
N GLU A 220 -0.74 9.44 11.36
CA GLU A 220 -1.46 10.62 10.88
C GLU A 220 -2.93 10.62 11.35
N SER A 221 -3.44 9.44 11.73
CA SER A 221 -4.74 9.24 12.39
C SER A 221 -4.61 8.24 13.55
N PHE A 222 -5.68 8.15 14.36
CA PHE A 222 -5.75 7.26 15.53
C PHE A 222 -6.99 6.38 15.57
N GLY A 223 -7.74 6.24 14.47
CA GLY A 223 -8.85 5.29 14.43
C GLY A 223 -10.17 5.79 15.01
N THR A 224 -10.30 7.09 15.32
CA THR A 224 -11.50 7.59 16.03
C THR A 224 -12.77 7.37 15.21
N ASN A 225 -13.68 6.53 15.72
CA ASN A 225 -14.89 6.07 15.03
C ASN A 225 -14.64 5.26 13.73
N GLU A 226 -13.44 4.70 13.54
CA GLU A 226 -13.10 3.84 12.40
C GLU A 226 -13.36 2.36 12.76
N PHE A 227 -13.83 1.59 11.78
CA PHE A 227 -14.11 0.16 11.92
C PHE A 227 -13.29 -0.62 10.91
N ASP A 228 -12.22 -1.24 11.39
CA ASP A 228 -11.31 -1.98 10.52
C ASP A 228 -11.46 -3.48 10.67
N VAL A 229 -11.04 -4.21 9.65
CA VAL A 229 -10.86 -5.65 9.70
C VAL A 229 -9.38 -5.93 9.46
N LEU A 230 -8.71 -6.49 10.45
CA LEU A 230 -7.31 -6.87 10.42
C LEU A 230 -7.24 -8.40 10.41
N THR A 231 -6.82 -8.99 9.30
CA THR A 231 -6.71 -10.44 9.15
C THR A 231 -5.25 -10.85 9.14
N GLY A 232 -4.88 -11.73 10.08
CA GLY A 232 -3.54 -12.29 10.20
C GLY A 232 -3.07 -13.05 8.97
N SER A 233 -1.76 -13.11 8.81
CA SER A 233 -1.05 -13.92 7.84
C SER A 233 -0.82 -15.35 8.38
N PRO A 234 -0.25 -16.26 7.57
CA PRO A 234 0.25 -17.54 8.10
C PRO A 234 1.49 -17.44 9.00
N GLY A 235 2.14 -16.28 9.07
CA GLY A 235 3.34 -16.03 9.85
C GLY A 235 3.04 -15.59 11.28
N VAL A 236 3.94 -14.77 11.85
CA VAL A 236 3.76 -14.17 13.17
C VAL A 236 3.18 -12.78 13.00
N ASP A 237 1.96 -12.54 13.50
CA ASP A 237 1.28 -11.28 13.31
C ASP A 237 1.34 -10.37 14.54
N THR A 238 1.45 -9.07 14.32
CA THR A 238 1.24 -8.05 15.34
C THR A 238 0.10 -7.14 14.94
N PHE A 239 -1.01 -7.22 15.67
CA PHE A 239 -2.17 -6.36 15.49
C PHE A 239 -2.01 -5.13 16.38
N VAL A 240 -1.94 -3.95 15.77
CA VAL A 240 -1.62 -2.71 16.49
C VAL A 240 -2.92 -2.02 16.90
N LEU A 241 -3.19 -1.96 18.21
CA LEU A 241 -4.31 -1.21 18.81
C LEU A 241 -3.81 -0.08 19.73
N GLY A 242 -2.50 0.15 19.77
CA GLY A 242 -1.86 1.25 20.48
C GLY A 242 -0.48 1.52 19.91
N VAL A 243 -0.13 2.79 19.81
CA VAL A 243 1.08 3.26 19.11
C VAL A 243 2.00 4.03 20.04
N PRO A 244 3.32 3.95 19.85
CA PRO A 244 4.27 4.70 20.66
C PRO A 244 4.25 6.18 20.30
N ALA A 245 4.89 6.98 21.14
CA ALA A 245 5.18 8.37 20.80
C ALA A 245 6.07 8.44 19.54
N THR A 246 5.74 9.36 18.63
CA THR A 246 6.52 9.72 17.44
C THR A 246 6.74 11.23 17.40
N ALA A 247 7.48 11.75 16.42
CA ALA A 247 7.68 13.19 16.28
C ALA A 247 6.36 13.96 16.06
N GLY A 248 5.41 13.37 15.35
CA GLY A 248 4.06 13.95 15.12
C GLY A 248 3.07 13.70 16.25
N ASN A 249 3.36 12.77 17.17
CA ASN A 249 2.54 12.45 18.33
C ASN A 249 3.42 12.19 19.55
N VAL A 250 3.59 13.19 20.41
CA VAL A 250 4.58 13.15 21.50
C VAL A 250 4.21 12.22 22.67
N THR A 251 3.07 11.54 22.59
CA THR A 251 2.61 10.57 23.60
C THR A 251 2.23 9.26 22.96
N ALA A 252 2.43 8.15 23.67
CA ALA A 252 1.85 6.88 23.23
C ALA A 252 0.31 6.96 23.30
N THR A 253 -0.38 6.45 22.29
CA THR A 253 -1.82 6.69 22.10
C THR A 253 -2.54 5.38 21.77
N PRO A 254 -3.66 5.06 22.44
CA PRO A 254 -4.52 3.96 22.02
C PRO A 254 -5.17 4.29 20.67
N LEU A 255 -5.39 3.29 19.83
CA LEU A 255 -6.15 3.42 18.60
C LEU A 255 -7.63 3.08 18.84
N TYR A 256 -8.50 3.50 17.92
CA TYR A 256 -9.93 3.17 17.91
C TYR A 256 -10.73 3.76 19.07
N LEU A 257 -10.50 5.04 19.39
CA LEU A 257 -11.31 5.72 20.42
C LEU A 257 -12.73 6.06 19.93
N GLY A 258 -13.69 6.11 20.85
CA GLY A 258 -15.08 6.42 20.53
C GLY A 258 -15.85 5.17 20.08
N ASN A 259 -16.68 5.31 19.04
CA ASN A 259 -17.55 4.22 18.59
C ASN A 259 -16.84 3.20 17.69
N GLY A 260 -15.57 3.41 17.33
CA GLY A 260 -14.81 2.56 16.40
C GLY A 260 -14.16 1.36 17.08
N GLN A 261 -13.67 0.39 16.30
CA GLN A 261 -12.91 -0.78 16.77
C GLN A 261 -12.19 -1.51 15.61
N ALA A 262 -11.11 -2.23 15.92
CA ALA A 262 -10.55 -3.24 15.01
C ALA A 262 -11.20 -4.61 15.21
N THR A 263 -11.66 -5.24 14.13
CA THR A 263 -12.02 -6.66 14.11
C THR A 263 -10.81 -7.48 13.70
N ILE A 264 -10.33 -8.34 14.59
CA ILE A 264 -9.13 -9.14 14.40
C ILE A 264 -9.54 -10.55 13.98
N ARG A 265 -9.00 -11.02 12.86
CA ARG A 265 -9.22 -12.35 12.29
C ARG A 265 -7.92 -13.14 12.20
N ASN A 266 -8.05 -14.46 12.27
CA ASN A 266 -6.93 -15.40 12.21
C ASN A 266 -5.87 -15.18 13.30
N PHE A 267 -6.27 -14.71 14.48
CA PHE A 267 -5.36 -14.57 15.61
C PHE A 267 -4.99 -15.94 16.20
N ASN A 268 -3.69 -16.23 16.23
CA ASN A 268 -3.10 -17.38 16.88
C ASN A 268 -2.34 -16.94 18.14
N ALA A 269 -2.94 -17.16 19.32
CA ALA A 269 -2.37 -16.77 20.62
C ALA A 269 -1.00 -17.40 20.96
N VAL A 270 -0.55 -18.41 20.22
CA VAL A 270 0.80 -18.98 20.43
C VAL A 270 1.89 -18.07 19.89
N ASP A 271 1.62 -17.43 18.75
CA ASP A 271 2.62 -16.73 17.96
C ASP A 271 2.31 -15.23 17.84
N ASP A 272 1.03 -14.88 17.65
CA ASP A 272 0.59 -13.53 17.37
C ASP A 272 0.52 -12.65 18.62
N LEU A 273 0.65 -11.35 18.38
CA LEU A 273 0.64 -10.32 19.41
C LEU A 273 -0.42 -9.27 19.14
N ILE A 274 -1.03 -8.75 20.21
CA ILE A 274 -1.77 -7.49 20.19
C ILE A 274 -0.90 -6.42 20.85
N GLN A 275 -0.54 -5.37 20.12
CA GLN A 275 0.15 -4.22 20.69
C GLN A 275 -0.86 -3.21 21.26
N LEU A 276 -0.64 -2.80 22.51
CA LEU A 276 -1.47 -1.90 23.27
C LEU A 276 -0.67 -0.71 23.82
N GLN A 277 -1.37 0.40 24.08
CA GLN A 277 -0.78 1.58 24.72
C GLN A 277 -0.64 1.36 26.23
N GLY A 278 0.53 1.67 26.79
CA GLY A 278 0.79 1.58 28.22
C GLY A 278 1.98 0.68 28.54
N ASN A 279 2.00 0.17 29.77
CA ASN A 279 3.05 -0.71 30.29
C ASN A 279 2.51 -2.09 30.62
N SER A 280 1.22 -2.24 30.94
CA SER A 280 0.61 -3.56 31.17
C SER A 280 -0.93 -3.52 31.09
N LEU A 281 -1.57 -4.69 31.20
CA LEU A 281 -3.02 -4.82 31.28
C LEU A 281 -3.64 -4.06 32.47
N SER A 282 -2.88 -3.77 33.54
CA SER A 282 -3.39 -2.98 34.66
C SER A 282 -3.67 -1.52 34.31
N ASP A 283 -3.24 -1.03 33.14
CA ASP A 283 -3.40 0.36 32.71
C ASP A 283 -4.80 0.66 32.14
N GLY A 284 -5.83 0.06 32.77
CA GLY A 284 -7.24 0.23 32.46
C GLY A 284 -7.80 -0.75 31.44
N TYR A 285 -7.07 -1.83 31.11
CA TYR A 285 -7.54 -2.82 30.15
C TYR A 285 -8.45 -3.86 30.78
N ASN A 286 -9.47 -4.26 30.03
CA ASN A 286 -10.33 -5.37 30.35
C ASN A 286 -10.51 -6.27 29.12
N LEU A 287 -10.30 -7.57 29.31
CA LEU A 287 -10.44 -8.60 28.27
C LEU A 287 -11.72 -9.37 28.58
N THR A 288 -12.78 -9.12 27.81
CA THR A 288 -14.12 -9.65 28.11
C THR A 288 -14.63 -10.53 26.98
N PRO A 289 -14.91 -11.82 27.24
CA PRO A 289 -15.62 -12.65 26.28
C PRO A 289 -17.02 -12.09 25.96
N VAL A 290 -17.33 -11.94 24.67
CA VAL A 290 -18.64 -11.51 24.18
C VAL A 290 -19.10 -12.54 23.15
N GLY A 291 -19.95 -13.47 23.57
CA GLY A 291 -20.29 -14.64 22.76
C GLY A 291 -19.05 -15.50 22.47
N ASN A 292 -18.77 -15.73 21.19
CA ASN A 292 -17.59 -16.49 20.76
C ASN A 292 -16.33 -15.62 20.59
N ASN A 293 -16.42 -14.30 20.78
CA ASN A 293 -15.33 -13.35 20.52
C ASN A 293 -14.71 -12.86 21.82
N LEU A 294 -13.48 -12.34 21.75
CA LEU A 294 -12.86 -11.62 22.86
C LEU A 294 -12.82 -10.12 22.58
N SER A 295 -13.44 -9.33 23.44
CA SER A 295 -13.41 -7.87 23.37
C SER A 295 -12.25 -7.32 24.21
N ILE A 296 -11.43 -6.46 23.62
CA ILE A 296 -10.33 -5.74 24.26
C ILE A 296 -10.82 -4.31 24.51
N GLN A 297 -11.03 -3.97 25.77
CA GLN A 297 -11.59 -2.68 26.17
C GLN A 297 -10.63 -1.88 27.01
N ARG A 298 -10.74 -0.56 26.93
CA ARG A 298 -10.03 0.36 27.82
C ARG A 298 -10.90 1.56 28.16
N PHE A 299 -11.09 1.80 29.46
CA PHE A 299 -11.90 2.93 29.96
C PHE A 299 -13.30 3.09 29.33
N GLY A 300 -13.89 2.00 28.86
CA GLY A 300 -15.22 1.97 28.24
C GLY A 300 -15.21 1.94 26.70
N ASP A 301 -14.08 2.28 26.06
CA ASP A 301 -13.92 2.12 24.61
C ASP A 301 -13.57 0.67 24.27
N VAL A 302 -14.11 0.16 23.15
CA VAL A 302 -13.74 -1.14 22.58
C VAL A 302 -12.66 -0.90 21.54
N LEU A 303 -11.41 -1.25 21.86
CA LEU A 303 -10.30 -0.99 20.92
C LEU A 303 -10.25 -2.06 19.83
N GLY A 304 -10.59 -3.30 20.18
CA GLY A 304 -10.63 -4.39 19.23
C GLY A 304 -11.40 -5.61 19.70
N VAL A 305 -11.75 -6.46 18.75
CA VAL A 305 -12.49 -7.71 18.96
C VAL A 305 -11.80 -8.83 18.19
N ILE A 306 -11.34 -9.86 18.90
CA ILE A 306 -10.79 -11.07 18.29
C ILE A 306 -11.93 -12.03 17.96
N GLU A 307 -12.16 -12.25 16.67
CA GLU A 307 -13.16 -13.21 16.19
C GLU A 307 -12.78 -14.63 16.62
N GLY A 308 -13.72 -15.35 17.25
CA GLY A 308 -13.47 -16.70 17.77
C GLY A 308 -12.59 -16.75 19.03
N GLY A 309 -12.21 -15.60 19.58
CA GLY A 309 -11.29 -15.50 20.72
C GLY A 309 -11.91 -15.72 22.11
N GLY A 310 -13.21 -16.04 22.23
CA GLY A 310 -13.93 -16.00 23.52
C GLY A 310 -13.39 -16.92 24.63
N SER A 311 -12.55 -17.91 24.30
CA SER A 311 -11.87 -18.80 25.25
C SER A 311 -10.40 -18.46 25.49
N LEU A 312 -9.86 -17.44 24.82
CA LEU A 312 -8.47 -17.03 24.95
C LEU A 312 -8.22 -16.38 26.32
N ASN A 313 -7.05 -16.65 26.89
CA ASN A 313 -6.59 -16.06 28.14
C ASN A 313 -5.29 -15.30 27.88
N LEU A 314 -5.40 -14.17 27.19
CA LEU A 314 -4.23 -13.37 26.80
C LEU A 314 -3.57 -12.78 28.05
N SER A 315 -2.24 -12.76 28.03
CA SER A 315 -1.43 -12.26 29.14
C SER A 315 -0.39 -11.26 28.64
N PHE A 316 0.22 -10.54 29.56
CA PHE A 316 1.36 -9.69 29.23
C PHE A 316 2.52 -10.55 28.71
N ILE A 317 3.06 -10.21 27.54
CA ILE A 317 4.22 -10.88 26.95
C ILE A 317 5.48 -10.05 27.15
N GLN A 318 5.44 -8.79 26.71
CA GLN A 318 6.60 -7.90 26.76
C GLN A 318 6.22 -6.42 26.78
N SER A 319 7.12 -5.61 27.34
CA SER A 319 7.10 -4.16 27.16
C SER A 319 7.97 -3.80 25.95
N ASN A 320 7.51 -2.85 25.13
CA ASN A 320 8.27 -2.35 23.99
C ASN A 320 9.17 -1.15 24.36
N GLY A 321 9.18 -0.74 25.64
CA GLY A 321 10.05 0.34 26.13
C GLY A 321 9.75 1.74 25.58
N ASN A 322 8.62 1.92 24.90
CA ASN A 322 8.25 3.13 24.16
C ASN A 322 6.82 3.61 24.49
N GLY A 323 6.29 3.21 25.66
CA GLY A 323 4.92 3.48 26.06
C GLY A 323 3.88 2.55 25.43
N THR A 324 4.33 1.44 24.84
CA THR A 324 3.46 0.33 24.41
C THR A 324 3.95 -1.00 24.99
N PHE A 325 3.06 -1.98 25.01
CA PHE A 325 3.33 -3.36 25.41
C PHE A 325 2.55 -4.33 24.52
N ALA A 326 2.90 -5.61 24.56
CA ALA A 326 2.24 -6.65 23.80
C ALA A 326 1.57 -7.68 24.71
N ILE A 327 0.43 -8.20 24.27
CA ILE A 327 -0.25 -9.36 24.85
C ILE A 327 -0.39 -10.48 23.82
N GLY A 328 -0.45 -11.71 24.33
CA GLY A 328 -0.59 -12.96 23.59
C GLY A 328 -1.14 -14.04 24.51
#